data_AF-F7YVY7-F1
#
_entry.id   AF-F7YVY7-F1
#
_cell.length_a   1.000
_cell.length_b   1.000
_cell.length_c   1.000
_cell.angle_alpha   90.00
_cell.angle_beta   90.00
_cell.angle_gamma   90.00
#
_symmetry.space_group_name_H-M   'P 1'
#
loop_
_entity.id
_entity.type
_entity.pdbx_description
1 polymer ?
#
loop_
_entity_poly.entity_id
_entity_poly.type
_entity_poly.pdbx_seq_one_letter_code
_entity_poly.pdbx_strand_id
1 'polypeptide(L)'
;MIKLGPESVTQILASYLERIETSQPFEMFQKHKERLDQFHRHAVLSAVWKENHFSVFSLIDIYGRKILGISLSNPFEKNLSLYSTSNVDFLLSEIFSKLFDQQPQFQKSAVIKLPFQSKAIAVVGEDEFLEKEIFKEKIHSLSFFTFASKINEELYEKFRRWNGKKVDFAQIHLFDDFATCVITIPKSAPLDHASLLAEIARVYRPMYGQAYQGNVKRFGNSPILTIFTVDYNQLLEGLDLEAKCSQMCSKILKAYDCVISLLKT
;
A
#
# COMPACT_ATOMS: atom_id res chain seq x y z
N MET A 1 3.38 2.36 -25.56
CA MET A 1 2.89 1.89 -24.23
C MET A 1 4.05 1.93 -23.25
N ILE A 2 3.87 2.61 -22.12
CA ILE A 2 4.85 2.72 -21.05
C ILE A 2 4.68 1.57 -20.06
N LYS A 3 5.81 1.11 -19.52
CA LYS A 3 5.90 0.10 -18.47
C LYS A 3 6.91 0.54 -17.42
N LEU A 4 6.53 0.52 -16.15
CA LEU A 4 7.41 0.82 -15.01
C LEU A 4 7.21 -0.23 -13.92
N GLY A 5 8.31 -0.66 -13.29
CA GLY A 5 8.30 -1.70 -12.26
C GLY A 5 8.90 -3.03 -12.73
N PRO A 6 8.71 -4.10 -11.96
CA PRO A 6 9.21 -5.44 -12.28
C PRO A 6 8.73 -5.91 -13.65
N GLU A 7 9.61 -6.51 -14.43
CA GLU A 7 9.33 -6.94 -15.79
C GLU A 7 8.29 -8.07 -15.80
N SER A 8 8.43 -9.05 -14.91
CA SER A 8 7.50 -10.17 -14.75
C SER A 8 6.05 -9.70 -14.56
N VAL A 9 5.88 -8.67 -13.73
CA VAL A 9 4.59 -8.07 -13.40
C VAL A 9 4.08 -7.21 -14.55
N THR A 10 4.91 -6.32 -15.09
CA THR A 10 4.49 -5.40 -16.16
C THR A 10 4.16 -6.13 -17.46
N GLN A 11 4.80 -7.27 -17.76
CA GLN A 11 4.42 -8.15 -18.86
C GLN A 11 3.01 -8.72 -18.67
N ILE A 12 2.68 -9.19 -17.46
CA ILE A 12 1.33 -9.65 -17.13
C ILE A 12 0.34 -8.50 -17.33
N LEU A 13 0.55 -7.34 -16.69
CA LEU A 13 -0.36 -6.20 -16.80
C LEU A 13 -0.58 -5.77 -18.26
N ALA A 14 0.50 -5.68 -19.05
CA ALA A 14 0.42 -5.32 -20.47
C ALA A 14 -0.47 -6.27 -21.28
N SER A 15 -0.47 -7.57 -20.97
CA SER A 15 -1.32 -8.56 -21.65
C SER A 15 -2.83 -8.37 -21.38
N TYR A 16 -3.20 -7.57 -20.38
CA TYR A 16 -4.58 -7.29 -20.02
C TYR A 16 -5.05 -5.87 -20.38
N LEU A 17 -4.15 -4.92 -20.59
CA LEU A 17 -4.52 -3.49 -20.74
C LEU A 17 -5.58 -3.25 -21.83
N GLU A 18 -5.40 -3.87 -22.99
CA GLU A 18 -6.34 -3.73 -24.12
C GLU A 18 -7.70 -4.39 -23.86
N ARG A 19 -7.72 -5.43 -23.01
CA ARG A 19 -8.93 -6.19 -22.68
C ARG A 19 -9.86 -5.44 -21.71
N ILE A 20 -9.35 -4.45 -20.98
CA ILE A 20 -10.15 -3.65 -20.03
C ILE A 20 -11.24 -2.89 -20.79
N GLU A 21 -12.49 -3.05 -20.35
CA GLU A 21 -13.63 -2.39 -20.98
C GLU A 21 -13.73 -0.91 -20.58
N THR A 22 -14.06 -0.04 -21.55
CA THR A 22 -14.22 1.41 -21.33
C THR A 22 -15.68 1.86 -21.28
N SER A 23 -16.61 1.01 -21.73
CA SER A 23 -18.05 1.29 -21.83
C SER A 23 -18.62 1.80 -20.50
N GLN A 24 -18.43 1.03 -19.42
CA GLN A 24 -18.93 1.38 -18.10
C GLN A 24 -18.28 2.67 -17.54
N PRO A 25 -16.96 2.87 -17.59
CA PRO A 25 -16.35 4.16 -17.26
C PRO A 25 -16.93 5.35 -18.04
N PHE A 26 -17.16 5.20 -19.35
CA PHE A 26 -17.77 6.25 -20.16
C PHE A 26 -19.19 6.59 -19.70
N GLU A 27 -20.01 5.59 -19.39
CA GLU A 27 -21.36 5.80 -18.85
C GLU A 27 -21.33 6.56 -17.52
N MET A 28 -20.39 6.23 -16.63
CA MET A 28 -20.20 6.95 -15.37
C MET A 28 -19.87 8.42 -15.60
N PHE A 29 -19.01 8.73 -16.56
CA PHE A 29 -18.69 10.10 -16.91
C PHE A 29 -19.89 10.85 -17.49
N GLN A 30 -20.63 10.25 -18.43
CA GLN A 30 -21.78 10.91 -19.06
C GLN A 30 -22.87 11.23 -18.04
N LYS A 31 -23.16 10.29 -17.12
CA LYS A 31 -24.15 10.47 -16.05
C LYS A 31 -23.86 11.65 -15.12
N HIS A 32 -22.57 11.99 -14.96
CA HIS A 32 -22.13 12.99 -13.99
C HIS A 32 -21.43 14.20 -14.62
N LYS A 33 -21.42 14.31 -15.95
CA LYS A 33 -20.68 15.32 -16.72
C LYS A 33 -20.94 16.76 -16.24
N GLU A 34 -22.20 17.11 -15.99
CA GLU A 34 -22.60 18.46 -15.57
C GLU A 34 -22.16 18.81 -14.14
N ARG A 35 -21.83 17.81 -13.31
CA ARG A 35 -21.44 17.99 -11.91
C ARG A 35 -19.92 17.94 -11.71
N LEU A 36 -19.18 17.47 -12.71
CA LEU A 36 -17.74 17.29 -12.68
C LEU A 36 -17.05 18.57 -13.18
N ASP A 37 -16.70 19.47 -12.27
CA ASP A 37 -15.93 20.67 -12.59
C ASP A 37 -14.53 20.33 -13.14
N GLN A 38 -14.10 21.01 -14.21
CA GLN A 38 -12.87 20.67 -14.95
C GLN A 38 -12.90 19.20 -15.41
N PHE A 39 -13.95 18.80 -16.13
CA PHE A 39 -14.23 17.43 -16.59
C PHE A 39 -12.99 16.65 -17.06
N HIS A 40 -12.08 17.27 -17.82
CA HIS A 40 -10.83 16.70 -18.33
C HIS A 40 -9.78 16.30 -17.28
N ARG A 41 -10.01 16.59 -15.99
CA ARG A 41 -9.13 16.23 -14.87
C ARG A 41 -9.68 15.04 -14.08
N HIS A 42 -10.63 14.30 -14.61
CA HIS A 42 -11.19 13.13 -13.94
C HIS A 42 -10.78 11.83 -14.62
N ALA A 43 -10.72 10.79 -13.81
CA ALA A 43 -10.53 9.41 -14.23
C ALA A 43 -11.50 8.52 -13.44
N VAL A 44 -11.95 7.43 -14.04
CA VAL A 44 -12.58 6.33 -13.29
C VAL A 44 -11.45 5.46 -12.78
N LEU A 45 -11.30 5.41 -11.45
CA LEU A 45 -10.44 4.49 -10.75
C LEU A 45 -11.24 3.24 -10.39
N SER A 46 -10.79 2.08 -10.84
CA SER A 46 -11.31 0.79 -10.41
C SER A 46 -10.18 0.04 -9.71
N ALA A 47 -10.47 -0.59 -8.58
CA ALA A 47 -9.47 -1.37 -7.85
C ALA A 47 -10.07 -2.61 -7.20
N VAL A 48 -9.26 -3.67 -7.11
CA VAL A 48 -9.51 -4.86 -6.33
C VAL A 48 -8.34 -5.11 -5.38
N TRP A 49 -8.63 -5.55 -4.16
CA TRP A 49 -7.61 -5.75 -3.15
C TRP A 49 -8.03 -6.76 -2.09
N LYS A 50 -7.06 -7.13 -1.26
CA LYS A 50 -7.25 -7.90 -0.03
C LYS A 50 -6.50 -7.21 1.10
N GLU A 51 -6.99 -7.33 2.32
CA GLU A 51 -6.28 -6.81 3.50
C GLU A 51 -4.85 -7.36 3.56
N ASN A 52 -3.90 -6.47 3.86
CA ASN A 52 -2.47 -6.78 3.94
C ASN A 52 -1.84 -7.29 2.62
N HIS A 53 -2.47 -7.03 1.49
CA HIS A 53 -1.91 -7.28 0.16
C HIS A 53 -1.84 -5.98 -0.64
N PHE A 54 -1.13 -6.02 -1.77
CA PHE A 54 -1.19 -4.97 -2.77
C PHE A 54 -2.58 -4.89 -3.40
N SER A 55 -2.86 -3.79 -4.10
CA SER A 55 -4.10 -3.62 -4.85
C SER A 55 -3.82 -3.61 -6.34
N VAL A 56 -4.65 -4.26 -7.14
CA VAL A 56 -4.64 -4.09 -8.60
C VAL A 56 -5.63 -2.99 -8.92
N PHE A 57 -5.23 -2.04 -9.76
CA PHE A 57 -6.08 -0.91 -10.14
C PHE A 57 -6.01 -0.63 -11.64
N SER A 58 -7.10 -0.09 -12.18
CA SER A 58 -7.12 0.58 -13.48
C SER A 58 -7.61 2.01 -13.35
N LEU A 59 -7.12 2.88 -14.22
CA LEU A 59 -7.59 4.24 -14.43
C LEU A 59 -8.00 4.37 -15.89
N ILE A 60 -9.21 4.87 -16.12
CA ILE A 60 -9.69 5.23 -17.45
C ILE A 60 -10.07 6.70 -17.44
N ASP A 61 -9.42 7.49 -18.28
CA ASP A 61 -9.72 8.92 -18.39
C ASP A 61 -10.96 9.20 -19.26
N ILE A 62 -11.34 10.47 -19.35
CA ILE A 62 -12.51 10.89 -20.13
C ILE A 62 -12.39 10.66 -21.65
N TYR A 63 -11.18 10.34 -22.15
CA TYR A 63 -10.91 10.03 -23.55
C TYR A 63 -10.84 8.52 -23.79
N GLY A 64 -11.06 7.70 -22.74
CA GLY A 64 -10.98 6.25 -22.80
C GLY A 64 -9.56 5.71 -22.67
N ARG A 65 -8.58 6.57 -22.35
CA ARG A 65 -7.19 6.16 -22.21
C ARG A 65 -6.98 5.43 -20.90
N LYS A 66 -6.16 4.38 -20.91
CA LYS A 66 -6.05 3.38 -19.86
C LYS A 66 -4.68 3.39 -19.21
N ILE A 67 -4.69 3.25 -17.89
CA ILE A 67 -3.55 2.86 -17.06
C ILE A 67 -3.99 1.64 -16.24
N LEU A 68 -3.12 0.65 -16.10
CA LEU A 68 -3.31 -0.52 -15.25
C LEU A 68 -2.07 -0.70 -14.38
N GLY A 69 -2.25 -0.96 -13.09
CA GLY A 69 -1.12 -1.07 -12.17
C GLY A 69 -1.41 -1.82 -10.89
N ILE A 70 -0.38 -1.90 -10.07
CA ILE A 70 -0.41 -2.43 -8.71
C ILE A 70 0.03 -1.33 -7.75
N SER A 71 -0.73 -1.07 -6.70
CA SER A 71 -0.37 -0.13 -5.63
C SER A 71 -0.08 -0.84 -4.30
N LEU A 72 0.73 -0.19 -3.45
CA LEU A 72 1.10 -0.71 -2.11
C LEU A 72 -0.10 -0.98 -1.22
N SER A 73 -1.06 -0.06 -1.25
CA SER A 73 -2.29 -0.10 -0.46
C SER A 73 -3.50 0.20 -1.35
N ASN A 74 -4.70 0.10 -0.76
CA ASN A 74 -5.95 0.47 -1.43
C ASN A 74 -5.87 1.93 -1.93
N PRO A 75 -5.98 2.18 -3.24
CA PRO A 75 -5.81 3.53 -3.77
C PRO A 75 -6.92 4.50 -3.33
N PHE A 76 -8.06 4.01 -2.87
CA PHE A 76 -9.13 4.86 -2.32
C PHE A 76 -8.82 5.41 -0.91
N GLU A 77 -7.73 5.00 -0.26
CA GLU A 77 -7.27 5.66 0.98
C GLU A 77 -6.71 7.07 0.72
N LYS A 78 -6.20 7.32 -0.49
CA LYS A 78 -5.63 8.61 -0.90
C LYS A 78 -6.47 9.35 -1.93
N ASN A 79 -7.23 8.63 -2.76
CA ASN A 79 -8.01 9.23 -3.83
C ASN A 79 -9.49 9.38 -3.42
N LEU A 80 -9.96 10.62 -3.28
CA LEU A 80 -11.36 10.91 -2.94
C LEU A 80 -12.31 10.40 -4.02
N SER A 81 -13.27 9.58 -3.61
CA SER A 81 -14.33 9.05 -4.48
C SER A 81 -15.47 10.06 -4.62
N LEU A 82 -15.70 10.59 -5.82
CA LEU A 82 -16.80 11.52 -6.10
C LEU A 82 -18.11 10.77 -6.37
N TYR A 83 -18.05 9.75 -7.23
CA TYR A 83 -19.19 8.93 -7.62
C TYR A 83 -18.76 7.47 -7.68
N SER A 84 -19.21 6.65 -6.73
CA SER A 84 -18.78 5.26 -6.59
C SER A 84 -19.80 4.25 -7.09
N THR A 85 -19.30 3.12 -7.57
CA THR A 85 -20.06 1.92 -7.88
C THR A 85 -19.28 0.69 -7.41
N SER A 86 -20.00 -0.37 -7.07
CA SER A 86 -19.42 -1.69 -6.77
C SER A 86 -19.17 -2.52 -8.02
N ASN A 87 -19.64 -2.05 -9.18
CA ASN A 87 -19.46 -2.74 -10.45
C ASN A 87 -18.02 -2.48 -10.94
N VAL A 88 -17.18 -3.49 -10.83
CA VAL A 88 -15.76 -3.45 -11.18
C VAL A 88 -15.51 -4.49 -12.28
N ASP A 89 -14.70 -4.14 -13.27
CA ASP A 89 -14.31 -5.05 -14.35
C ASP A 89 -13.74 -6.35 -13.76
N PHE A 90 -14.34 -7.48 -14.14
CA PHE A 90 -13.96 -8.82 -13.67
C PHE A 90 -12.49 -9.14 -13.98
N LEU A 91 -11.91 -8.52 -15.02
CA LEU A 91 -10.52 -8.69 -15.40
C LEU A 91 -9.56 -8.26 -14.28
N LEU A 92 -9.91 -7.26 -13.46
CA LEU A 92 -9.06 -6.87 -12.34
C LEU A 92 -8.92 -7.99 -11.31
N SER A 93 -10.00 -8.74 -11.06
CA SER A 93 -9.98 -9.91 -10.18
C SER A 93 -9.18 -11.07 -10.78
N GLU A 94 -9.24 -11.27 -12.11
CA GLU A 94 -8.41 -12.25 -12.83
C GLU A 94 -6.92 -11.90 -12.72
N ILE A 95 -6.56 -10.63 -12.96
CA ILE A 95 -5.19 -10.12 -12.83
C ILE A 95 -4.68 -10.30 -11.40
N PHE A 96 -5.48 -9.92 -10.40
CA PHE A 96 -5.15 -10.09 -8.99
C PHE A 96 -4.87 -11.56 -8.65
N SER A 97 -5.74 -12.46 -9.09
CA SER A 97 -5.59 -13.90 -8.88
C SER A 97 -4.33 -14.46 -9.53
N LYS A 98 -4.02 -14.00 -10.75
CA LYS A 98 -2.82 -14.42 -11.49
C LYS A 98 -1.51 -13.94 -10.84
N LEU A 99 -1.51 -12.75 -10.25
CA LEU A 99 -0.31 -12.16 -9.64
C LEU A 99 -0.06 -12.65 -8.22
N PHE A 100 -1.12 -12.93 -7.46
CA PHE A 100 -1.01 -13.19 -6.03
C PHE A 100 -1.44 -14.59 -5.60
N ASP A 101 -1.90 -15.43 -6.54
CA ASP A 101 -2.43 -16.78 -6.29
C ASP A 101 -3.59 -16.80 -5.27
N GLN A 102 -4.39 -15.73 -5.25
CA GLN A 102 -5.46 -15.52 -4.29
C GLN A 102 -6.62 -14.72 -4.90
N GLN A 103 -7.84 -14.94 -4.43
CA GLN A 103 -8.97 -14.09 -4.81
C GLN A 103 -8.94 -12.74 -4.06
N PRO A 104 -9.31 -11.62 -4.70
CA PRO A 104 -9.51 -10.36 -3.99
C PRO A 104 -10.71 -10.48 -3.03
N GLN A 105 -10.67 -9.71 -1.94
CA GLN A 105 -11.75 -9.67 -0.95
C GLN A 105 -12.65 -8.45 -1.16
N PHE A 106 -12.09 -7.36 -1.69
CA PHE A 106 -12.76 -6.09 -1.85
C PHE A 106 -12.59 -5.58 -3.27
N GLN A 107 -13.60 -4.85 -3.74
CA GLN A 107 -13.58 -4.19 -5.03
C GLN A 107 -14.32 -2.86 -4.93
N LYS A 108 -13.84 -1.84 -5.66
CA LYS A 108 -14.51 -0.55 -5.76
C LYS A 108 -14.14 0.14 -7.06
N SER A 109 -15.12 0.81 -7.67
CA SER A 109 -14.88 1.75 -8.76
C SER A 109 -15.46 3.11 -8.41
N ALA A 110 -14.75 4.19 -8.73
CA ALA A 110 -15.30 5.53 -8.58
C ALA A 110 -14.65 6.54 -9.52
N VAL A 111 -15.39 7.62 -9.81
CA VAL A 111 -14.79 8.82 -10.39
C VAL A 111 -13.90 9.49 -9.34
N ILE A 112 -12.65 9.74 -9.70
CA ILE A 112 -11.68 10.49 -8.91
C ILE A 112 -11.19 11.71 -9.68
N LYS A 113 -10.62 12.69 -8.96
CA LYS A 113 -9.91 13.81 -9.55
C LYS A 113 -8.42 13.50 -9.63
N LEU A 114 -7.84 13.70 -10.82
CA LEU A 114 -6.40 13.60 -11.06
C LEU A 114 -5.65 14.79 -10.44
N PRO A 115 -4.38 14.63 -10.05
CA PRO A 115 -3.53 13.45 -10.27
C PRO A 115 -3.86 12.28 -9.32
N PHE A 116 -3.52 11.07 -9.75
CA PHE A 116 -3.58 9.88 -8.90
C PHE A 116 -2.57 10.00 -7.74
N GLN A 117 -2.97 9.60 -6.54
CA GLN A 117 -2.21 9.89 -5.30
C GLN A 117 -1.68 8.66 -4.54
N SER A 118 -1.68 7.48 -5.15
CA SER A 118 -1.16 6.26 -4.52
C SER A 118 0.11 5.76 -5.19
N LYS A 119 1.04 5.21 -4.41
CA LYS A 119 2.30 4.69 -4.92
C LYS A 119 2.06 3.39 -5.68
N ALA A 120 2.39 3.42 -6.97
CA ALA A 120 2.40 2.24 -7.80
C ALA A 120 3.73 1.49 -7.62
N ILE A 121 3.66 0.16 -7.50
CA ILE A 121 4.80 -0.75 -7.49
C ILE A 121 5.11 -1.22 -8.91
N ALA A 122 4.07 -1.37 -9.73
CA ALA A 122 4.15 -1.67 -11.14
C ALA A 122 3.02 -0.94 -11.88
N VAL A 123 3.28 -0.44 -13.07
CA VAL A 123 2.26 0.23 -13.89
C VAL A 123 2.55 0.08 -15.38
N VAL A 124 1.49 -0.10 -16.15
CA VAL A 124 1.49 -0.02 -17.61
C VAL A 124 0.40 0.95 -18.06
N GLY A 125 0.60 1.63 -19.17
CA GLY A 125 -0.42 2.54 -19.68
C GLY A 125 -0.11 3.08 -21.06
N GLU A 126 -1.12 3.68 -21.66
CA GLU A 126 -0.98 4.41 -22.93
C GLU A 126 -0.11 5.65 -22.75
N ASP A 127 0.72 5.92 -23.76
CA ASP A 127 1.83 6.87 -23.66
C ASP A 127 1.34 8.28 -23.30
N GLU A 128 0.35 8.80 -24.04
CA GLU A 128 -0.18 10.15 -23.79
C GLU A 128 -0.74 10.36 -22.39
N PHE A 129 -1.33 9.32 -21.79
CA PHE A 129 -1.96 9.45 -20.48
C PHE A 129 -0.93 9.27 -19.36
N LEU A 130 -0.14 8.20 -19.41
CA LEU A 130 0.84 7.90 -18.36
C LEU A 130 2.01 8.89 -18.36
N GLU A 131 2.51 9.33 -19.52
CA GLU A 131 3.56 10.37 -19.58
C GLU A 131 3.10 11.69 -18.97
N LYS A 132 1.85 12.08 -19.25
CA LYS A 132 1.27 13.31 -18.72
C LYS A 132 1.18 13.29 -17.19
N GLU A 133 0.76 12.18 -16.61
CA GLU A 133 0.71 12.04 -15.15
C GLU A 133 2.11 11.99 -14.53
N ILE A 134 3.05 11.26 -15.15
CA ILE A 134 4.47 11.25 -14.73
C ILE A 134 5.09 12.64 -14.80
N PHE A 135 4.77 13.43 -15.84
CA PHE A 135 5.28 14.79 -15.99
C PHE A 135 4.76 15.71 -14.88
N LYS A 136 3.47 15.62 -14.54
CA LYS A 136 2.90 16.34 -13.40
C LYS A 136 3.57 15.95 -12.08
N GLU A 137 3.83 14.66 -11.86
CA GLU A 137 4.56 14.19 -10.68
C GLU A 137 5.93 14.86 -10.57
N LYS A 138 6.69 14.88 -11.66
CA LYS A 138 8.03 15.51 -11.69
C LYS A 138 7.98 17.00 -11.38
N ILE A 139 7.03 17.74 -11.96
CA ILE A 139 6.85 19.18 -11.67
C ILE A 139 6.58 19.42 -10.18
N HIS A 140 5.77 18.55 -9.56
CA HIS A 140 5.38 18.70 -8.16
C HIS A 140 6.29 17.97 -7.18
N SER A 141 7.41 17.39 -7.64
CA SER A 141 8.30 16.55 -6.81
C SER A 141 7.56 15.41 -6.07
N LEU A 142 6.53 14.86 -6.71
CA LEU A 142 5.76 13.73 -6.23
C LEU A 142 6.29 12.43 -6.84
N SER A 143 5.96 11.31 -6.20
CA SER A 143 6.37 10.00 -6.70
C SER A 143 5.30 8.95 -6.41
N PHE A 144 4.32 8.88 -7.32
CA PHE A 144 3.21 7.93 -7.27
C PHE A 144 3.42 6.84 -8.32
N PHE A 145 3.28 7.13 -9.62
CA PHE A 145 3.64 6.22 -10.71
C PHE A 145 5.15 6.09 -10.86
N THR A 146 5.89 7.18 -10.70
CA THR A 146 7.37 7.15 -10.80
C THR A 146 8.03 6.35 -9.68
N PHE A 147 7.31 6.02 -8.60
CA PHE A 147 7.82 5.11 -7.57
C PHE A 147 8.10 3.71 -8.15
N ALA A 148 7.28 3.25 -9.09
CA ALA A 148 7.43 1.96 -9.74
C ALA A 148 8.78 1.81 -10.46
N SER A 149 9.37 2.89 -10.98
CA SER A 149 10.68 2.81 -11.66
C SER A 149 11.83 2.45 -10.71
N LYS A 150 11.62 2.57 -9.40
CA LYS A 150 12.60 2.20 -8.37
C LYS A 150 12.43 0.76 -7.88
N ILE A 151 11.40 0.05 -8.36
CA ILE A 151 11.09 -1.31 -7.90
C ILE A 151 11.52 -2.31 -8.97
N ASN A 152 12.51 -3.13 -8.63
CA ASN A 152 12.91 -4.29 -9.41
C ASN A 152 12.24 -5.58 -8.88
N GLU A 153 12.50 -6.71 -9.54
CA GLU A 153 11.96 -8.03 -9.15
C GLU A 153 12.26 -8.39 -7.69
N GLU A 154 13.49 -8.15 -7.23
CA GLU A 154 13.91 -8.49 -5.87
C GLU A 154 13.15 -7.66 -4.81
N LEU A 155 13.03 -6.36 -5.04
CA LEU A 155 12.30 -5.44 -4.16
C LEU A 155 10.80 -5.75 -4.16
N TYR A 156 10.23 -6.08 -5.31
CA TYR A 156 8.85 -6.51 -5.42
C TYR A 156 8.58 -7.75 -4.57
N GLU A 157 9.40 -8.79 -4.70
CA GLU A 157 9.26 -10.02 -3.90
C GLU A 157 9.54 -9.78 -2.41
N LYS A 158 10.45 -8.86 -2.05
CA LYS A 158 10.62 -8.42 -0.65
C LYS A 158 9.36 -7.75 -0.12
N PHE A 159 8.81 -6.76 -0.83
CA PHE A 159 7.62 -6.04 -0.39
C PHE A 159 6.40 -6.96 -0.30
N ARG A 160 6.24 -7.86 -1.28
CA ARG A 160 5.16 -8.86 -1.29
C ARG A 160 5.25 -9.78 -0.07
N ARG A 161 6.46 -10.24 0.30
CA ARG A 161 6.69 -11.06 1.50
C ARG A 161 6.51 -10.29 2.80
N TRP A 162 6.83 -9.00 2.82
CA TRP A 162 6.72 -8.16 4.02
C TRP A 162 5.30 -7.74 4.34
N ASN A 163 4.47 -7.44 3.35
CA ASN A 163 3.14 -6.91 3.62
C ASN A 163 2.27 -7.93 4.37
N GLY A 164 1.86 -7.59 5.60
CA GLY A 164 1.13 -8.46 6.49
C GLY A 164 1.97 -9.48 7.26
N LYS A 165 3.29 -9.54 7.06
CA LYS A 165 4.15 -10.53 7.70
C LYS A 165 4.26 -10.29 9.20
N LYS A 166 4.14 -11.37 9.96
CA LYS A 166 4.45 -11.40 11.39
C LYS A 166 5.92 -11.78 11.60
N VAL A 167 6.59 -11.02 12.44
CA VAL A 167 7.97 -11.24 12.86
C VAL A 167 7.97 -11.19 14.39
N ASP A 168 8.12 -12.34 15.04
CA ASP A 168 7.93 -12.47 16.49
C ASP A 168 6.55 -11.92 16.92
N PHE A 169 6.52 -10.81 17.67
CA PHE A 169 5.30 -10.10 18.08
C PHE A 169 5.14 -8.73 17.39
N ALA A 170 5.88 -8.53 16.30
CA ALA A 170 5.72 -7.45 15.35
C ALA A 170 4.89 -7.90 14.13
N GLN A 171 4.20 -6.95 13.50
CA GLN A 171 3.58 -7.13 12.20
C GLN A 171 3.92 -5.98 11.26
N ILE A 172 4.33 -6.31 10.03
CA ILE A 172 4.73 -5.35 9.00
C ILE A 172 3.53 -5.04 8.10
N HIS A 173 3.31 -3.77 7.79
CA HIS A 173 2.31 -3.28 6.86
C HIS A 173 2.93 -2.24 5.92
N LEU A 174 2.63 -2.34 4.63
CA LEU A 174 3.10 -1.38 3.64
C LEU A 174 1.96 -0.43 3.23
N PHE A 175 2.15 0.87 3.43
CA PHE A 175 1.21 1.92 3.04
C PHE A 175 1.85 2.91 2.08
N ASP A 176 1.07 3.76 1.41
CA ASP A 176 1.60 4.75 0.46
C ASP A 176 2.70 5.67 1.03
N ASP A 177 2.61 6.06 2.31
CA ASP A 177 3.57 7.00 2.89
C ASP A 177 4.81 6.30 3.46
N PHE A 178 4.62 5.19 4.20
CA PHE A 178 5.68 4.52 4.95
C PHE A 178 5.43 3.01 5.06
N ALA A 179 6.50 2.25 5.27
CA ALA A 179 6.40 0.92 5.85
C ALA A 179 6.21 1.05 7.37
N THR A 180 5.22 0.35 7.91
CA THR A 180 4.80 0.45 9.31
C THR A 180 4.98 -0.89 10.01
N CYS A 181 5.59 -0.84 11.19
CA CYS A 181 5.82 -2.01 12.03
C CYS A 181 5.04 -1.83 13.33
N VAL A 182 4.07 -2.71 13.56
CA VAL A 182 3.18 -2.69 14.72
C VAL A 182 3.67 -3.72 15.72
N ILE A 183 4.02 -3.28 16.92
CA ILE A 183 4.47 -4.16 18.00
C ILE A 183 3.31 -4.40 18.96
N THR A 184 2.97 -5.67 19.17
CA THR A 184 1.87 -6.09 20.06
C THR A 184 2.41 -6.83 21.28
N ILE A 185 1.54 -7.14 22.24
CA ILE A 185 1.96 -7.94 23.40
C ILE A 185 2.44 -9.32 22.96
N PRO A 186 3.66 -9.75 23.36
CA PRO A 186 4.13 -11.10 23.09
C PRO A 186 3.26 -12.13 23.84
N LYS A 187 2.98 -13.27 23.19
CA LYS A 187 2.16 -14.34 23.78
C LYS A 187 2.72 -14.90 25.10
N SER A 188 4.03 -14.76 25.32
CA SER A 188 4.71 -15.20 26.55
C SER A 188 4.53 -14.25 27.73
N ALA A 189 4.03 -13.02 27.53
CA ALA A 189 3.86 -12.05 28.58
C ALA A 189 2.40 -11.97 29.08
N PRO A 190 2.20 -11.83 30.40
CA PRO A 190 0.89 -11.53 30.97
C PRO A 190 0.29 -10.21 30.45
N LEU A 191 -1.03 -10.19 30.25
CA LEU A 191 -1.74 -9.01 29.71
C LEU A 191 -1.74 -7.82 30.66
N ASP A 192 -1.71 -8.05 31.98
CA ASP A 192 -1.58 -7.03 33.01
C ASP A 192 -0.21 -6.33 32.98
N HIS A 193 0.80 -6.93 32.35
CA HIS A 193 2.11 -6.31 32.13
C HIS A 193 2.17 -5.42 30.87
N ALA A 194 1.04 -5.21 30.16
CA ALA A 194 0.97 -4.40 28.96
C ALA A 194 1.58 -3.01 29.11
N SER A 195 1.26 -2.31 30.19
CA SER A 195 1.74 -0.95 30.45
C SER A 195 3.27 -0.90 30.60
N LEU A 196 3.84 -1.85 31.33
CA LEU A 196 5.30 -1.95 31.49
C LEU A 196 5.98 -2.21 30.13
N LEU A 197 5.48 -3.19 29.38
CA LEU A 197 5.99 -3.52 28.05
C LEU A 197 5.87 -2.34 27.07
N ALA A 198 4.79 -1.55 27.16
CA ALA A 198 4.59 -0.38 26.32
C ALA A 198 5.62 0.72 26.62
N GLU A 199 5.94 0.96 27.90
CA GLU A 199 6.99 1.91 28.27
C GLU A 199 8.37 1.44 27.81
N ILE A 200 8.71 0.16 27.99
CA ILE A 200 9.95 -0.44 27.47
C ILE A 200 10.02 -0.27 25.94
N ALA A 201 8.94 -0.60 25.23
CA ALA A 201 8.88 -0.47 23.77
C ALA A 201 9.04 0.98 23.31
N ARG A 202 8.46 1.94 24.04
CA ARG A 202 8.57 3.38 23.75
C ARG A 202 10.01 3.89 23.90
N VAL A 203 10.76 3.39 24.88
CA VAL A 203 12.19 3.72 25.07
C VAL A 203 13.02 3.28 23.88
N TYR A 204 12.78 2.07 23.35
CA TYR A 204 13.55 1.55 22.21
C TYR A 204 13.13 2.12 20.86
N ARG A 205 11.84 2.45 20.67
CA ARG A 205 11.27 2.87 19.37
C ARG A 205 12.13 3.89 18.58
N PRO A 206 12.67 4.99 19.17
CA PRO A 206 13.45 5.97 18.42
C PRO A 206 14.70 5.42 17.73
N MET A 207 15.24 4.28 18.19
CA MET A 207 16.37 3.61 17.55
C MET A 207 15.97 2.86 16.27
N TYR A 208 14.67 2.58 16.09
CA TYR A 208 14.16 1.74 15.01
C TYR A 208 13.37 2.52 13.96
N GLY A 209 12.72 3.62 14.32
CA GLY A 209 12.00 4.42 13.34
C GLY A 209 11.25 5.59 13.95
N GLN A 210 10.54 6.30 13.08
CA GLN A 210 9.71 7.42 13.47
C GLN A 210 8.44 6.93 14.15
N ALA A 211 7.88 7.74 15.05
CA ALA A 211 6.60 7.41 15.65
C ALA A 211 5.49 7.47 14.60
N TYR A 212 4.61 6.47 14.57
CA TYR A 212 3.42 6.53 13.72
C TYR A 212 2.45 7.61 14.23
N GLN A 213 2.02 8.50 13.35
CA GLN A 213 1.10 9.60 13.65
C GLN A 213 -0.33 9.38 13.14
N GLY A 214 -0.62 8.22 12.55
CA GLY A 214 -1.95 7.92 11.99
C GLY A 214 -2.92 7.26 12.97
N ASN A 215 -4.06 6.81 12.45
CA ASN A 215 -5.11 6.18 13.24
C ASN A 215 -4.72 4.75 13.65
N VAL A 216 -4.35 4.57 14.93
CA VAL A 216 -3.95 3.27 15.52
C VAL A 216 -5.07 2.22 15.44
N LYS A 217 -6.34 2.62 15.44
CA LYS A 217 -7.48 1.68 15.36
C LYS A 217 -7.49 0.85 14.08
N ARG A 218 -6.74 1.27 13.05
CA ARG A 218 -6.61 0.52 11.79
C ARG A 218 -5.92 -0.84 11.94
N PHE A 219 -5.19 -1.06 13.03
CA PHE A 219 -4.44 -2.29 13.28
C PHE A 219 -5.20 -3.31 14.16
N GLY A 220 -6.51 -3.12 14.33
CA GLY A 220 -7.37 -4.00 15.10
C GLY A 220 -7.36 -3.73 16.60
N ASN A 221 -7.87 -4.70 17.36
CA ASN A 221 -8.14 -4.57 18.80
C ASN A 221 -7.04 -5.17 19.70
N SER A 222 -5.99 -5.76 19.12
CA SER A 222 -4.88 -6.29 19.91
C SER A 222 -4.19 -5.15 20.66
N PRO A 223 -3.77 -5.35 21.93
CA PRO A 223 -3.03 -4.33 22.65
C PRO A 223 -1.70 -4.02 21.95
N ILE A 224 -1.61 -2.80 21.42
CA ILE A 224 -0.42 -2.30 20.72
C ILE A 224 0.51 -1.67 21.75
N LEU A 225 1.73 -2.17 21.82
CA LEU A 225 2.78 -1.62 22.67
C LEU A 225 3.37 -0.36 22.06
N THR A 226 3.71 -0.41 20.77
CA THR A 226 4.22 0.73 20.02
C THR A 226 4.14 0.49 18.52
N ILE A 227 4.29 1.55 17.73
CA ILE A 227 4.34 1.50 16.28
C ILE A 227 5.49 2.39 15.82
N PHE A 228 6.31 1.89 14.90
CA PHE A 228 7.30 2.71 14.21
C PHE A 228 7.15 2.64 12.70
N THR A 229 7.60 3.68 12.03
CA THR A 229 7.59 3.79 10.57
C THR A 229 8.99 3.95 10.01
N VAL A 230 9.15 3.49 8.77
CA VAL A 230 10.36 3.56 7.97
C VAL A 230 10.01 4.15 6.60
N ASP A 231 10.81 5.11 6.16
CA ASP A 231 10.69 5.72 4.83
C ASP A 231 11.12 4.73 3.74
N TYR A 232 10.42 4.76 2.60
CA TYR A 232 10.75 3.85 1.51
C TYR A 232 12.16 4.04 0.95
N ASN A 233 12.75 5.24 1.01
CA ASN A 233 14.12 5.43 0.56
C ASN A 233 15.11 4.55 1.36
N GLN A 234 14.90 4.38 2.67
CA GLN A 234 15.74 3.48 3.48
C GLN A 234 15.58 2.02 3.03
N LEU A 235 14.36 1.60 2.67
CA LEU A 235 14.12 0.24 2.16
C LEU A 235 14.77 0.03 0.79
N LEU A 236 14.70 1.04 -0.08
CA LEU A 236 15.35 1.03 -1.39
C LEU A 236 16.88 1.01 -1.27
N GLU A 237 17.44 1.62 -0.23
CA GLU A 237 18.87 1.57 0.12
C GLU A 237 19.29 0.24 0.77
N GLY A 238 18.38 -0.71 0.95
CA GLY A 238 18.67 -2.07 1.40
C GLY A 238 18.44 -2.33 2.89
N LEU A 239 17.74 -1.45 3.61
CA LEU A 239 17.35 -1.71 5.00
C LEU A 239 16.50 -3.00 5.09
N ASP A 240 16.94 -3.93 5.94
CA ASP A 240 16.18 -5.14 6.26
C ASP A 240 15.15 -4.86 7.36
N LEU A 241 13.88 -4.75 6.95
CA LEU A 241 12.77 -4.46 7.86
C LEU A 241 12.46 -5.64 8.80
N GLU A 242 12.66 -6.88 8.37
CA GLU A 242 12.42 -8.06 9.20
C GLU A 242 13.45 -8.15 10.32
N ALA A 243 14.75 -8.01 9.97
CA ALA A 243 15.81 -7.99 10.95
C ALA A 243 15.60 -6.87 11.97
N LYS A 244 15.16 -5.69 11.50
CA LYS A 244 14.85 -4.54 12.35
C LYS A 244 13.72 -4.83 13.33
N CYS A 245 12.63 -5.45 12.88
CA CYS A 245 11.53 -5.90 13.73
C CYS A 245 11.99 -6.92 14.77
N SER A 246 12.71 -7.97 14.35
CA SER A 246 13.15 -9.03 15.26
C SER A 246 14.13 -8.53 16.32
N GLN A 247 15.05 -7.63 15.95
CA GLN A 247 15.95 -6.98 16.89
C GLN A 247 15.20 -6.17 17.96
N MET A 248 14.19 -5.39 17.54
CA MET A 248 13.36 -4.62 18.47
C MET A 248 12.60 -5.54 19.43
N CYS A 249 11.97 -6.59 18.90
CA CYS A 249 11.26 -7.60 19.69
C CYS A 249 12.19 -8.26 20.72
N SER A 250 13.40 -8.65 20.32
CA SER A 250 14.40 -9.23 21.22
C SER A 250 14.83 -8.26 22.33
N LYS A 251 15.03 -6.97 22.02
CA LYS A 251 15.41 -5.95 23.01
C LYS A 251 14.31 -5.69 24.03
N ILE A 252 13.05 -5.65 23.59
CA ILE A 252 11.89 -5.49 24.47
C ILE A 252 11.80 -6.66 25.45
N LEU A 253 11.89 -7.90 24.95
CA LEU A 253 11.81 -9.10 25.80
C LEU A 253 12.96 -9.16 26.81
N LYS A 254 14.20 -8.92 26.38
CA LYS A 254 15.36 -8.92 27.29
C LYS A 254 15.23 -7.87 28.40
N ALA A 255 14.75 -6.68 28.08
CA ALA A 255 14.53 -5.63 29.06
C ALA A 255 13.39 -6.00 30.02
N TYR A 256 12.31 -6.58 29.50
CA TYR A 256 11.19 -7.06 30.30
C TYR A 256 11.62 -8.16 31.28
N ASP A 257 12.35 -9.17 30.82
CA ASP A 257 12.83 -10.27 31.66
C ASP A 257 13.74 -9.75 32.78
N CYS A 258 14.60 -8.78 32.47
CA CYS A 258 15.45 -8.10 33.45
C CYS A 258 14.60 -7.42 34.55
N VAL A 259 13.61 -6.61 34.17
CA VAL A 259 12.73 -5.92 35.12
C VAL A 259 11.95 -6.92 35.99
N ILE A 260 11.38 -7.96 35.40
CA ILE A 260 10.62 -8.98 36.14
C ILE A 260 11.53 -9.76 37.09
N SER A 261 12.78 -10.04 36.71
CA SER A 261 13.74 -10.72 37.59
C SER A 261 14.06 -9.90 38.85
N LEU A 262 14.19 -8.58 38.72
CA LEU A 262 14.46 -7.66 39.83
C LEU A 262 13.27 -7.53 40.80
N LEU A 263 12.04 -7.74 40.33
CA LEU A 263 10.83 -7.72 41.15
C LEU A 263 10.61 -9.02 41.94
N LYS A 264 11.35 -10.09 41.63
CA LYS A 264 11.27 -11.40 42.30
C LYS A 264 12.33 -11.58 43.39
N THR A 265 13.35 -10.72 43.42
CA THR A 265 14.35 -10.59 44.48
C THR A 265 13.89 -9.62 45.56
#